data_AF-A0A651I0R0-F1
#
_entry.id   AF-A0A651I0R0-F1
#
_cell.length_a   1.000
_cell.length_b   1.000
_cell.length_c   1.000
_cell.angle_alpha   90.00
_cell.angle_beta   90.00
_cell.angle_gamma   90.00
#
_symmetry.space_group_name_H-M   'P 1'
#
loop_
_entity.id
_entity.type
_entity.pdbx_description
1 polymer ?
#
loop_
_entity_poly.entity_id
_entity_poly.type
_entity_poly.pdbx_seq_one_letter_code
_entity_poly.pdbx_strand_id
1 'polypeptide(L)'
;MATKKFLELKEFNDQELANELKETEKQYLKLSFDHSVKGIDNPILLRDMRRDIARINTEIRRREINNMSEQEIASRSSLRSRRRKR
;
A
#
# COMPACT_ATOMS: atom_id res chain seq x y z
N MET A 1 -12.51 -12.77 -4.11
CA MET A 1 -12.34 -13.06 -2.67
C MET A 1 -11.13 -12.30 -2.18
N ALA A 2 -11.13 -11.86 -0.92
CA ALA A 2 -9.92 -11.29 -0.31
C ALA A 2 -8.81 -12.33 -0.33
N THR A 3 -7.62 -11.97 -0.80
CA THR A 3 -6.46 -12.86 -0.73
C THR A 3 -6.07 -13.07 0.73
N LYS A 4 -5.59 -14.26 1.12
CA LYS A 4 -5.16 -14.56 2.50
C LYS A 4 -4.26 -13.47 3.10
N LYS A 5 -3.31 -12.98 2.30
CA LYS A 5 -2.39 -11.88 2.64
C LYS A 5 -3.10 -10.58 3.03
N PHE A 6 -4.27 -10.28 2.47
CA PHE A 6 -5.05 -9.09 2.83
C PHE A 6 -5.80 -9.25 4.17
N LEU A 7 -6.18 -10.48 4.51
CA LEU A 7 -6.80 -10.76 5.81
C LEU A 7 -5.75 -10.66 6.92
N GLU A 8 -4.55 -11.17 6.69
CA GLU A 8 -3.40 -11.06 7.60
C GLU A 8 -3.03 -9.59 7.89
N LEU A 9 -3.04 -8.72 6.87
CA LEU A 9 -2.79 -7.28 7.05
C LEU A 9 -3.78 -6.57 7.99
N LYS A 10 -4.98 -7.10 8.18
CA LYS A 10 -5.95 -6.52 9.13
C LYS A 10 -5.64 -6.86 10.58
N GLU A 11 -4.95 -7.98 10.81
CA GLU A 11 -4.62 -8.46 12.15
C GLU A 11 -3.39 -7.75 12.73
N PHE A 12 -2.52 -7.19 11.87
CA PHE A 12 -1.33 -6.45 12.30
C PHE A 12 -1.65 -5.14 13.03
N ASN A 13 -0.79 -4.79 13.99
CA ASN A 13 -0.82 -3.49 14.66
C ASN A 13 -0.27 -2.36 13.75
N ASP A 14 -0.54 -1.10 14.08
CA ASP A 14 -0.09 0.06 13.29
C ASP A 14 1.44 0.13 13.14
N GLN A 15 2.17 -0.24 14.20
CA GLN A 15 3.63 -0.30 14.18
C GLN A 15 4.15 -1.45 13.30
N GLU A 16 3.47 -2.59 13.32
CA GLU A 16 3.82 -3.77 12.52
C GLU A 16 3.61 -3.48 11.03
N LEU A 17 2.48 -2.85 10.67
CA LEU A 17 2.22 -2.42 9.29
C LEU A 17 3.28 -1.44 8.78
N ALA A 18 3.73 -0.51 9.62
CA ALA A 18 4.78 0.44 9.24
C ALA A 18 6.15 -0.25 9.03
N ASN A 19 6.45 -1.28 9.83
CA ASN A 19 7.67 -2.06 9.68
C ASN A 19 7.62 -2.95 8.44
N GLU A 20 6.51 -3.66 8.22
CA GLU A 20 6.30 -4.50 7.04
C GLU A 20 6.35 -3.68 5.74
N LEU A 21 5.79 -2.46 5.75
CA LEU A 21 5.91 -1.52 4.64
C LEU A 21 7.39 -1.22 4.31
N LYS A 22 8.19 -0.89 5.31
CA LYS A 22 9.62 -0.58 5.10
C LYS A 22 10.39 -1.79 4.58
N GLU A 23 10.08 -2.98 5.08
CA GLU A 23 10.74 -4.21 4.63
C GLU A 23 10.37 -4.56 3.19
N THR A 24 9.08 -4.51 2.85
CA THR A 24 8.58 -4.79 1.51
C THR A 24 9.09 -3.77 0.47
N GLU A 25 9.20 -2.50 0.83
CA GLU A 25 9.81 -1.47 -0.01
C GLU A 25 11.30 -1.73 -0.26
N LYS A 26 12.07 -2.08 0.78
CA LYS A 26 13.49 -2.44 0.61
C LYS A 26 13.67 -3.65 -0.30
N GLN A 27 12.85 -4.67 -0.15
CA GLN A 27 12.87 -5.85 -1.00
C GLN A 27 12.52 -5.49 -2.46
N TYR A 28 11.51 -4.64 -2.66
CA TYR A 28 11.12 -4.18 -4.00
C TYR A 28 12.25 -3.39 -4.67
N LEU A 29 12.89 -2.48 -3.93
CA LEU A 29 14.02 -1.71 -4.45
C LEU A 29 15.15 -2.64 -4.89
N LYS A 30 15.55 -3.58 -4.04
CA LYS A 30 16.58 -4.57 -4.37
C LYS A 30 16.24 -5.34 -5.64
N LEU A 31 15.03 -5.87 -5.74
CA LEU A 31 14.58 -6.61 -6.93
C LEU A 31 14.50 -5.74 -8.18
N SER A 32 14.14 -4.46 -8.04
CA SER A 32 14.13 -3.51 -9.15
C SER A 32 15.55 -3.23 -9.65
N PHE A 33 16.52 -3.10 -8.75
CA PHE A 33 17.94 -2.94 -9.10
C PHE A 33 18.50 -4.22 -9.74
N ASP A 34 18.22 -5.39 -9.16
CA ASP A 34 18.66 -6.66 -9.73
C ASP A 34 18.07 -6.86 -11.14
N HIS A 35 16.80 -6.49 -11.33
CA HIS A 35 16.15 -6.52 -12.64
C HIS A 35 16.77 -5.59 -13.66
N SER A 36 17.15 -4.37 -13.27
CA SER A 36 17.75 -3.42 -14.21
C SER A 36 19.18 -3.82 -14.60
N VAL A 37 19.93 -4.47 -13.71
CA VAL A 37 21.33 -4.84 -13.95
C VAL A 37 21.45 -6.15 -14.72
N LYS A 38 20.71 -7.20 -14.31
CA LYS A 38 20.91 -8.58 -14.83
C LYS A 38 19.71 -9.11 -15.60
N GLY A 39 18.56 -8.44 -15.54
CA GLY A 39 17.27 -9.05 -15.84
C GLY A 39 16.85 -10.02 -14.72
N ILE A 40 15.55 -10.25 -14.59
CA ILE A 40 15.02 -11.29 -13.68
C ILE A 40 14.25 -12.32 -14.49
N ASP A 41 14.30 -13.56 -14.03
CA ASP A 41 13.59 -14.67 -14.68
C ASP A 41 12.06 -14.50 -14.60
N ASN A 42 11.56 -13.90 -13.51
CA ASN A 42 10.13 -13.71 -13.31
C ASN A 42 9.73 -12.24 -13.00
N PRO A 43 9.40 -11.44 -14.03
CA PRO A 43 8.90 -10.07 -13.88
C PRO A 43 7.57 -9.94 -13.15
N ILE A 44 6.79 -11.02 -13.00
CA ILE A 44 5.50 -11.00 -12.31
C ILE A 44 5.72 -10.73 -10.81
N LEU A 45 6.85 -11.15 -10.24
CA LEU A 45 7.19 -10.90 -8.84
C LEU A 45 7.23 -9.40 -8.53
N LEU A 46 7.80 -8.57 -9.40
CA LEU A 46 7.80 -7.11 -9.23
C LEU A 46 6.38 -6.54 -9.20
N ARG A 47 5.47 -7.08 -10.03
CA ARG A 47 4.07 -6.66 -10.06
C ARG A 47 3.34 -7.06 -8.77
N ASP A 48 3.60 -8.25 -8.24
CA ASP A 48 2.98 -8.72 -7.01
C ASP A 48 3.49 -7.95 -5.80
N MET A 49 4.79 -7.65 -5.72
CA MET A 49 5.35 -6.80 -4.68
C MET A 49 4.78 -5.38 -4.70
N ARG A 50 4.61 -4.77 -5.88
CA ARG A 50 3.92 -3.46 -5.99
C ARG A 50 2.50 -3.52 -5.47
N ARG A 51 1.78 -4.61 -5.73
CA ARG A 51 0.41 -4.82 -5.23
C ARG A 51 0.39 -4.98 -3.72
N ASP A 52 1.38 -5.65 -3.14
CA ASP A 52 1.50 -5.81 -1.70
C ASP A 52 1.76 -4.48 -1.00
N ILE A 53 2.71 -3.67 -1.51
CA ILE A 53 2.95 -2.30 -1.02
C ILE A 53 1.66 -1.46 -1.10
N ALA A 54 0.90 -1.57 -2.21
CA ALA A 54 -0.36 -0.85 -2.36
C ALA A 54 -1.43 -1.31 -1.35
N ARG A 55 -1.50 -2.61 -1.02
CA ARG A 55 -2.44 -3.15 -0.02
C ARG A 55 -2.11 -2.62 1.37
N ILE A 56 -0.84 -2.66 1.77
CA ILE A 56 -0.39 -2.15 3.09
C ILE A 56 -0.73 -0.66 3.21
N ASN A 57 -0.36 0.15 2.20
CA ASN A 57 -0.69 1.58 2.16
C ASN A 57 -2.21 1.84 2.22
N THR A 58 -3.02 1.00 1.58
CA THR A 58 -4.49 1.13 1.61
C THR A 58 -5.04 0.88 3.01
N GLU A 59 -4.54 -0.12 3.74
CA GLU A 59 -4.97 -0.40 5.11
C GLU A 59 -4.52 0.70 6.08
N ILE A 60 -3.27 1.17 5.99
CA ILE A 60 -2.79 2.34 6.77
C ILE A 60 -3.72 3.53 6.52
N ARG A 61 -3.98 3.85 5.24
CA ARG A 61 -4.84 4.97 4.88
C ARG A 61 -6.28 4.78 5.36
N ARG A 62 -6.78 3.55 5.38
CA ARG A 62 -8.12 3.24 5.90
C ARG A 62 -8.20 3.52 7.40
N ARG A 63 -7.19 3.12 8.18
CA ARG A 63 -7.11 3.41 9.62
C ARG A 63 -7.03 4.91 9.88
N GLU A 64 -6.20 5.63 9.12
CA GLU A 64 -6.15 7.09 9.19
C GLU A 64 -7.52 7.73 8.93
N ILE A 65 -8.23 7.31 7.88
CA ILE A 65 -9.55 7.87 7.56
C ILE A 65 -10.57 7.59 8.67
N ASN A 66 -10.53 6.41 9.28
CA ASN A 66 -11.42 6.07 10.39
C ASN A 66 -11.14 6.89 11.66
N ASN A 67 -9.87 7.25 11.90
CA ASN A 67 -9.46 8.04 13.07
C ASN A 67 -9.71 9.55 12.91
N MET A 68 -10.05 10.01 11.71
CA MET A 68 -10.24 11.44 11.44
C MET A 68 -11.62 11.95 11.85
N SER A 69 -11.65 13.20 12.32
CA SER A 69 -12.90 13.85 12.74
C SER A 69 -13.78 14.19 11.54
N GLU A 70 -15.10 14.27 11.77
CA GLU A 70 -16.10 14.58 10.74
C GLU A 70 -15.83 15.92 10.04
N GLN A 71 -15.26 16.89 10.75
CA GLN A 71 -14.89 18.21 10.25
C GLN A 71 -13.73 18.13 9.23
N GLU A 72 -12.73 17.29 9.50
CA GLU A 72 -11.58 17.07 8.60
C GLU A 72 -11.94 16.24 7.37
N ILE A 73 -12.96 15.38 7.48
CA ILE A 73 -13.50 14.62 6.34
C ILE A 73 -14.30 15.55 5.43
N ALA A 74 -15.10 16.46 5.99
CA ALA A 74 -15.91 17.41 5.24
C ALA A 74 -15.07 18.39 4.40
N SER A 75 -13.94 18.87 4.94
CA SER A 75 -13.02 19.76 4.21
C SER A 75 -12.28 19.06 3.04
N ARG A 76 -12.20 17.72 3.04
CA ARG A 76 -11.64 16.91 1.93
C ARG A 76 -12.61 16.71 0.75
N SER A 77 -13.88 17.11 0.89
CA SER A 77 -14.93 16.90 -0.14
C SER A 77 -14.63 17.60 -1.47
N SER A 78 -14.00 18.77 -1.44
CA SER A 78 -13.63 19.55 -2.62
C SER A 78 -12.50 18.91 -3.46
N LEU A 79 -11.63 18.13 -2.82
CA LEU A 79 -10.54 17.39 -3.49
C LEU A 79 -11.05 16.11 -4.16
N ARG A 80 -12.00 15.41 -3.52
CA ARG A 80 -12.65 14.23 -4.09
C ARG A 80 -13.54 14.58 -5.29
N SER A 81 -14.29 15.69 -5.21
CA SER A 81 -15.13 16.16 -6.32
C SER A 81 -14.30 16.54 -7.55
N ARG A 82 -13.11 17.14 -7.35
CA ARG A 82 -12.15 17.42 -8.44
C ARG A 82 -11.61 16.16 -9.11
N ARG A 83 -11.27 15.11 -8.34
CA ARG A 83 -10.75 13.84 -8.87
C ARG A 83 -11.80 13.01 -9.61
N ARG A 84 -13.09 13.15 -9.28
CA ARG A 84 -14.19 12.46 -9.97
C ARG A 84 -14.55 13.11 -11.33
N LYS A 85 -14.09 14.34 -11.58
CA LYS A 85 -14.40 15.12 -12.79
C LYS A 85 -13.31 15.06 -13.87
N ARG A 86 -12.21 14.36 -13.60
CA ARG A 86 -11.19 13.98 -14.60
C ARG A 86 -11.38 12.51 -14.95
#